data_AF-A0A964AGH7-F1
#
_entry.id   AF-A0A964AGH7-F1
#
_cell.length_a   1.000
_cell.length_b   1.000
_cell.length_c   1.000
_cell.angle_alpha   90.00
_cell.angle_beta   90.00
_cell.angle_gamma   90.00
#
_symmetry.space_group_name_H-M   'P 1'
#
loop_
_entity.id
_entity.type
_entity.pdbx_description
1 polymer ?
#
loop_
_entity_poly.entity_id
_entity_poly.type
_entity_poly.pdbx_seq_one_letter_code
_entity_poly.pdbx_strand_id
1 'polypeptide(L)'
;MTATLRRVTFWALVLFMVGGPFARQVLRVNTPALRRWVMFSGYGKDVCEVRFFIPGEDGTVEPVDRCAVLGHEDCWTAPRGVKVLEGLDQVHRQAEQLCRKLGPEVDLRLISRCGTFQGWVPKHSGRRSICAIVEELREKERAR
;
A
#
# COMPACT_ATOMS: atom_id res chain seq x y z
N MET A 1 2.45 -46.49 -19.42
CA MET A 1 2.49 -46.28 -17.95
C MET A 1 1.68 -47.36 -17.26
N THR A 2 2.26 -48.13 -16.36
CA THR A 2 1.54 -49.14 -15.57
C THR A 2 0.58 -48.49 -14.58
N ALA A 3 -0.54 -49.15 -14.26
CA ALA A 3 -1.57 -48.62 -13.36
C ALA A 3 -1.03 -48.28 -11.95
N THR A 4 0.04 -48.93 -11.52
CA THR A 4 0.73 -48.67 -10.25
C THR A 4 1.51 -47.37 -10.30
N LEU A 5 2.26 -47.10 -11.38
CA LEU A 5 3.01 -45.85 -11.54
C LEU A 5 2.06 -44.64 -11.56
N ARG A 6 0.94 -44.75 -12.29
CA ARG A 6 -0.08 -43.69 -12.33
C ARG A 6 -0.65 -43.37 -10.94
N ARG A 7 -0.91 -44.39 -10.12
CA ARG A 7 -1.40 -44.22 -8.74
C ARG A 7 -0.38 -43.52 -7.85
N VAL A 8 0.88 -43.93 -7.93
CA VAL A 8 1.97 -43.32 -7.14
C VAL A 8 2.14 -41.85 -7.51
N THR A 9 2.19 -41.53 -8.80
CA THR A 9 2.32 -40.13 -9.26
C THR A 9 1.12 -39.29 -8.84
N PHE A 10 -0.10 -39.83 -8.92
CA PHE A 10 -1.31 -39.13 -8.50
C PHE A 10 -1.26 -38.77 -7.02
N TRP A 11 -0.97 -39.74 -6.14
CA TRP A 11 -0.89 -39.47 -4.70
C TRP A 11 0.26 -38.53 -4.32
N ALA A 12 1.41 -38.63 -5.01
CA ALA A 12 2.50 -37.69 -4.80
C ALA A 12 2.09 -36.24 -5.13
N LEU A 13 1.36 -36.03 -6.23
CA LEU A 13 0.83 -34.71 -6.59
C LEU A 13 -0.21 -34.21 -5.60
N VAL A 14 -1.12 -35.07 -5.15
CA VAL A 14 -2.13 -34.72 -4.13
C VAL A 14 -1.46 -34.29 -2.84
N LEU A 15 -0.50 -35.08 -2.34
CA LEU A 15 0.25 -34.73 -1.13
C LEU A 15 1.05 -33.43 -1.29
N PHE A 16 1.60 -33.17 -2.48
CA PHE A 16 2.29 -31.93 -2.77
C PHE A 16 1.35 -30.70 -2.78
N MET A 17 0.17 -30.82 -3.41
CA MET A 17 -0.83 -29.75 -3.46
C MET A 17 -1.42 -29.43 -2.09
N VAL A 18 -1.71 -30.47 -1.29
CA VAL A 18 -2.34 -30.32 0.04
C VAL A 18 -1.31 -30.03 1.15
N GLY A 19 -0.11 -30.60 1.04
CA GLY A 19 0.94 -30.53 2.06
C GLY A 19 1.44 -29.12 2.33
N GLY A 20 1.59 -28.30 1.28
CA GLY A 20 2.00 -26.88 1.43
C GLY A 20 1.04 -26.07 2.31
N PRO A 21 -0.27 -25.99 1.98
CA PRO A 21 -1.28 -25.36 2.82
C PRO A 21 -1.36 -25.95 4.23
N PHE A 22 -1.38 -27.28 4.37
CA PHE A 22 -1.51 -27.96 5.67
C PHE A 22 -0.36 -27.61 6.62
N ALA A 23 0.89 -27.70 6.15
CA ALA A 23 2.07 -27.40 6.97
C ALA A 23 2.08 -25.94 7.47
N ARG A 24 1.57 -25.00 6.67
CA ARG A 24 1.57 -23.59 7.05
C ARG A 24 0.34 -23.18 7.87
N GLN A 25 -0.82 -23.75 7.61
CA GLN A 25 -2.08 -23.41 8.31
C GLN A 25 -2.22 -24.13 9.64
N VAL A 26 -1.87 -25.43 9.69
CA VAL A 26 -2.03 -26.25 10.89
C VAL A 26 -0.73 -26.22 11.71
N LEU A 27 0.41 -26.50 11.07
CA LEU A 27 1.71 -26.62 11.77
C LEU A 27 2.46 -25.29 11.92
N ARG A 28 1.95 -24.19 11.33
CA ARG A 28 2.56 -22.85 11.33
C ARG A 28 4.01 -22.80 10.82
N VAL A 29 4.45 -23.80 10.05
CA VAL A 29 5.79 -23.85 9.47
C VAL A 29 5.86 -22.89 8.28
N ASN A 30 6.84 -21.99 8.29
CA ASN A 30 7.02 -20.98 7.24
C ASN A 30 8.39 -21.16 6.55
N THR A 31 8.50 -22.14 5.66
CA THR A 31 9.72 -22.42 4.89
C THR A 31 9.53 -22.14 3.39
N PRO A 32 10.58 -21.71 2.66
CA PRO A 32 10.49 -21.39 1.23
C PRO A 32 10.07 -22.59 0.34
N ALA A 33 10.36 -23.82 0.79
CA ALA A 33 10.03 -25.06 0.08
C ALA A 33 8.53 -25.42 0.17
N LEU A 34 7.83 -24.94 1.19
CA LEU A 34 6.40 -25.18 1.42
C LEU A 34 5.61 -23.89 1.13
N ARG A 35 5.79 -23.35 -0.07
CA ARG A 35 5.10 -22.13 -0.50
C ARG A 35 3.59 -22.34 -0.51
N ARG A 36 2.86 -21.30 -0.10
CA ARG A 36 1.41 -21.23 -0.29
C ARG A 36 1.16 -21.09 -1.79
N TRP A 37 0.26 -21.91 -2.33
CA TRP A 37 -0.33 -21.64 -3.64
C TRP A 37 -1.22 -20.40 -3.50
N VAL A 38 -0.67 -19.23 -3.81
CA VAL A 38 -1.43 -17.97 -3.85
C VAL A 38 -1.66 -17.62 -5.30
N MET A 39 -2.94 -17.56 -5.68
CA MET A 39 -3.37 -17.17 -7.03
C MET A 39 -2.96 -15.73 -7.37
N PHE A 40 -2.84 -14.87 -6.35
CA PHE A 40 -2.39 -13.48 -6.49
C PHE A 40 -1.21 -13.22 -5.56
N SER A 41 0.01 -13.35 -6.07
CA SER A 41 1.22 -12.89 -5.37
C SER A 41 1.66 -11.54 -5.93
N GLY A 42 1.62 -10.49 -5.12
CA GLY A 42 2.09 -9.15 -5.54
C GLY A 42 0.99 -8.19 -6.00
N TYR A 43 -0.27 -8.62 -6.06
CA TYR A 43 -1.38 -7.68 -6.26
C TYR A 43 -1.43 -6.69 -5.08
N GLY A 44 -1.43 -5.39 -5.37
CA GLY A 44 -1.34 -4.33 -4.36
C GLY A 44 0.06 -4.12 -3.76
N LYS A 45 1.09 -4.83 -4.25
CA LYS A 45 2.47 -4.53 -3.90
C LYS A 45 2.80 -3.12 -4.38
N ASP A 46 3.49 -2.36 -3.53
CA ASP A 46 3.89 -0.97 -3.74
C ASP A 46 2.70 0.02 -3.82
N VAL A 47 1.45 -0.44 -3.84
CA VAL A 47 0.28 0.44 -3.73
C VAL A 47 0.17 0.96 -2.29
N CYS A 48 0.03 2.27 -2.15
CA CYS A 48 -0.15 2.94 -0.87
C CYS A 48 -1.60 3.34 -0.68
N GLU A 49 -2.16 2.91 0.46
CA GLU A 49 -3.40 3.45 0.98
C GLU A 49 -3.08 4.74 1.72
N VAL A 50 -3.79 5.82 1.38
CA VAL A 50 -3.59 7.16 1.94
C VAL A 50 -4.89 7.74 2.44
N ARG A 51 -4.80 8.46 3.55
CA ARG A 51 -5.89 9.28 4.09
C ARG A 51 -5.32 10.63 4.46
N PHE A 52 -5.75 11.66 3.72
CA PHE A 52 -5.46 13.05 4.00
C PHE A 52 -6.56 13.65 4.86
N PHE A 53 -6.17 14.48 5.81
CA PHE A 53 -7.11 15.16 6.69
C PHE A 53 -6.51 16.42 7.28
N ILE A 54 -7.37 17.33 7.73
CA ILE A 54 -7.00 18.54 8.46
C ILE A 54 -7.55 18.40 9.88
N PRO A 55 -6.73 18.54 10.93
CA PRO A 55 -7.22 18.59 12.29
C PRO A 55 -7.93 19.93 12.55
N GLY A 56 -9.13 19.89 13.10
CA GLY A 56 -9.83 21.06 13.61
C GLY A 56 -9.35 21.44 15.00
N GLU A 57 -9.61 22.69 15.41
CA GLU A 57 -9.24 23.22 16.73
C GLU A 57 -9.92 22.48 17.88
N ASP A 58 -11.14 21.99 17.65
CA ASP A 58 -11.95 21.24 18.62
C ASP A 58 -11.62 19.74 18.68
N GLY A 59 -10.50 19.32 18.07
CA GLY A 59 -10.11 17.90 17.96
C GLY A 59 -10.93 17.11 16.93
N THR A 60 -11.77 17.79 16.15
CA THR A 60 -12.42 17.21 14.96
C THR A 60 -11.38 16.91 13.88
N VAL A 61 -11.72 16.00 12.96
CA VAL A 61 -10.84 15.65 11.83
C VAL A 61 -11.64 15.80 10.55
N GLU A 62 -11.27 16.77 9.72
CA GLU A 62 -11.88 17.00 8.43
C GLU A 62 -11.18 16.14 7.36
N PRO A 63 -11.85 15.14 6.76
CA PRO A 63 -11.26 14.36 5.69
C PRO A 63 -11.09 15.22 4.43
N VAL A 64 -9.91 15.15 3.81
CA VAL A 64 -9.63 15.85 2.56
C VAL A 64 -9.87 14.92 1.38
N ASP A 65 -10.83 15.27 0.52
CA ASP A 65 -10.97 14.61 -0.78
C ASP A 65 -9.87 15.07 -1.73
N ARG A 66 -8.78 14.31 -1.75
CA ARG A 66 -7.62 14.56 -2.61
C ARG A 66 -7.97 14.63 -4.09
N CYS A 67 -8.97 13.88 -4.56
CA CYS A 67 -9.31 13.84 -5.97
C CYS A 67 -10.08 15.11 -6.35
N ALA A 68 -11.02 15.54 -5.53
CA ALA A 68 -11.73 16.81 -5.69
C ALA A 68 -10.77 18.01 -5.64
N VAL A 69 -9.84 18.05 -4.66
CA VAL A 69 -8.85 19.14 -4.53
C VAL A 69 -7.93 19.22 -5.76
N LEU A 70 -7.64 18.08 -6.39
CA LEU A 70 -6.84 18.01 -7.61
C LEU A 70 -7.66 18.28 -8.89
N GLY A 71 -8.95 18.60 -8.77
CA GLY A 71 -9.83 18.99 -9.88
C GLY A 71 -10.51 17.82 -10.58
N HIS A 72 -10.69 16.68 -9.89
CA HIS A 72 -11.42 15.53 -10.41
C HIS A 72 -12.73 15.35 -9.65
N GLU A 73 -13.86 15.33 -10.37
CA GLU A 73 -15.18 15.11 -9.77
C GLU A 73 -15.29 13.74 -9.08
N ASP A 74 -14.69 12.72 -9.68
CA ASP A 74 -14.61 11.37 -9.12
C ASP A 74 -13.17 10.84 -9.21
N CYS A 75 -12.72 10.24 -8.12
CA CYS A 75 -11.43 9.57 -8.06
C CYS A 75 -11.35 8.34 -8.98
N TRP A 76 -12.48 7.73 -9.35
CA TRP A 76 -12.56 6.59 -10.28
C TRP A 76 -12.22 6.98 -11.72
N THR A 77 -12.59 8.20 -12.14
CA THR A 77 -12.34 8.75 -13.48
C THR A 77 -11.00 9.49 -13.55
N ALA A 78 -10.35 9.77 -12.41
CA ALA A 78 -9.05 10.40 -12.35
C ALA A 78 -7.94 9.53 -13.02
N PRO A 79 -6.90 10.17 -13.60
CA PRO A 79 -5.75 9.47 -14.17
C PRO A 79 -5.09 8.51 -13.16
N ARG A 80 -4.43 7.44 -13.65
CA ARG A 80 -3.87 6.39 -12.78
C ARG A 80 -2.97 6.94 -11.67
N GLY A 81 -2.08 7.89 -11.95
CA GLY A 81 -1.18 8.49 -10.95
C GLY A 81 -1.85 9.39 -9.92
N VAL A 82 -3.12 9.74 -10.13
CA VAL A 82 -3.96 10.40 -9.12
C VAL A 82 -4.78 9.35 -8.38
N LYS A 83 -5.44 8.45 -9.11
CA LYS A 83 -6.32 7.42 -8.53
C LYS A 83 -5.56 6.43 -7.64
N VAL A 84 -4.45 5.89 -8.12
CA VAL A 84 -3.64 4.87 -7.45
C VAL A 84 -2.26 5.45 -7.18
N LEU A 85 -1.84 5.41 -5.91
CA LEU A 85 -0.52 5.87 -5.52
C LEU A 85 0.42 4.66 -5.39
N GLU A 86 1.29 4.50 -6.37
CA GLU A 86 2.29 3.45 -6.43
C GLU A 86 3.62 3.98 -5.86
N GLY A 87 3.94 3.53 -4.65
CA GLY A 87 5.15 3.86 -3.92
C GLY A 87 5.03 5.13 -3.09
N LEU A 88 5.96 5.28 -2.15
CA LEU A 88 6.01 6.42 -1.24
C LEU A 88 6.26 7.75 -1.98
N ASP A 89 7.04 7.71 -3.06
CA ASP A 89 7.36 8.91 -3.84
C ASP A 89 6.12 9.50 -4.52
N GLN A 90 5.19 8.67 -5.00
CA GLN A 90 3.92 9.16 -5.54
C GLN A 90 3.05 9.79 -4.46
N VAL A 91 3.06 9.22 -3.26
CA VAL A 91 2.36 9.79 -2.10
C VAL A 91 2.90 11.18 -1.78
N HIS A 92 4.23 11.34 -1.75
CA HIS A 92 4.86 12.64 -1.51
C HIS A 92 4.59 13.65 -2.62
N ARG A 93 4.67 13.24 -3.89
CA ARG A 93 4.32 14.13 -5.02
C ARG A 93 2.88 14.61 -4.97
N GLN A 94 1.94 13.72 -4.64
CA GLN A 94 0.54 14.11 -4.50
C GLN A 94 0.33 15.02 -3.28
N ALA A 95 0.98 14.73 -2.16
CA ALA A 95 0.96 15.60 -0.99
C ALA A 95 1.46 17.01 -1.34
N GLU A 96 2.55 17.14 -2.10
CA GLU A 96 3.06 18.43 -2.58
C GLU A 96 2.05 19.17 -3.46
N GLN A 97 1.34 18.47 -4.35
CA GLN A 97 0.28 19.07 -5.17
C GLN A 97 -0.89 19.55 -4.31
N LEU A 98 -1.28 18.77 -3.30
CA LEU A 98 -2.34 19.16 -2.36
C LEU A 98 -1.92 20.37 -1.52
N CYS A 99 -0.71 20.38 -0.98
CA CYS A 99 -0.17 21.52 -0.22
C CYS A 99 -0.14 22.80 -1.05
N ARG A 100 0.21 22.71 -2.35
CA ARG A 100 0.14 23.88 -3.26
C ARG A 100 -1.28 24.37 -3.52
N LYS A 101 -2.26 23.47 -3.56
CA LYS A 101 -3.67 23.80 -3.82
C LYS A 101 -4.39 24.35 -2.59
N LEU A 102 -4.12 23.78 -1.42
CA LEU A 102 -4.74 24.16 -0.15
C LEU A 102 -4.04 25.35 0.52
N GLY A 103 -2.75 25.54 0.22
CA GLY A 103 -1.90 26.55 0.84
C GLY A 103 -0.85 25.91 1.75
N PRO A 104 0.39 26.45 1.80
CA PRO A 104 1.49 25.85 2.55
C PRO A 104 1.29 25.89 4.08
N GLU A 105 0.49 26.84 4.57
CA GLU A 105 0.21 27.03 6.00
C GLU A 105 -0.84 26.05 6.56
N VAL A 106 -1.51 25.28 5.70
CA VAL A 106 -2.51 24.31 6.14
C VAL A 106 -1.82 23.13 6.83
N ASP A 107 -2.28 22.77 8.04
CA ASP A 107 -1.85 21.55 8.74
C ASP A 107 -2.49 20.30 8.10
N LEU A 108 -2.13 20.04 6.83
CA LEU A 108 -2.54 18.85 6.14
C LEU A 108 -1.79 17.66 6.72
N ARG A 109 -2.51 16.68 7.27
CA ARG A 109 -1.93 15.46 7.83
C ARG A 109 -2.25 14.26 6.96
N LEU A 110 -1.35 13.28 7.01
CA LEU A 110 -1.41 12.07 6.20
C LEU A 110 -1.20 10.83 7.07
N ILE A 111 -2.13 9.90 7.01
CA ILE A 111 -1.90 8.51 7.40
C ILE A 111 -1.72 7.69 6.13
N SER A 112 -0.63 6.91 6.06
CA SER A 112 -0.42 6.02 4.93
C SER A 112 0.21 4.70 5.32
N ARG A 113 -0.15 3.66 4.56
CA ARG A 113 0.46 2.34 4.61
C ARG A 113 0.62 1.82 3.19
N CYS A 114 1.75 1.19 2.89
CA CYS A 114 2.03 0.67 1.56
C CYS A 114 2.13 -0.85 1.58
N GLY A 115 1.59 -1.49 0.54
CA GLY A 115 1.63 -2.93 0.37
C GLY A 115 3.04 -3.43 0.08
N THR A 116 3.45 -4.47 0.78
CA THR A 116 4.70 -5.21 0.52
C THR A 116 4.36 -6.69 0.36
N PHE A 117 5.34 -7.51 -0.04
CA PHE A 117 5.16 -8.97 -0.05
C PHE A 117 4.87 -9.56 1.34
N GLN A 118 5.17 -8.84 2.40
CA GLN A 118 4.94 -9.24 3.79
C GLN A 118 3.66 -8.64 4.39
N GLY A 119 2.92 -7.84 3.62
CA GLY A 119 1.70 -7.16 4.07
C GLY A 119 1.83 -5.64 4.06
N TRP A 120 0.90 -4.96 4.73
CA TRP A 120 0.85 -3.50 4.81
C TRP A 120 1.86 -2.96 5.81
N VAL A 121 2.72 -2.04 5.36
CA VAL A 121 3.72 -1.39 6.21
C VAL A 121 3.35 0.08 6.37
N PRO A 122 3.16 0.58 7.61
CA PRO A 122 2.88 1.99 7.85
C PRO A 122 4.06 2.87 7.40
N LYS A 123 3.76 3.99 6.75
CA LYS A 123 4.76 4.97 6.28
C LYS A 123 4.58 6.34 6.92
N HIS A 124 3.33 6.77 7.10
CA HIS A 124 2.99 8.03 7.78
C HIS A 124 1.93 7.79 8.84
N SER A 125 2.11 8.40 10.01
CA SER A 125 1.26 8.22 11.19
C SER A 125 0.25 9.35 11.42
N GLY A 126 0.26 10.41 10.62
CA GLY A 126 -0.62 11.57 10.79
C GLY A 126 -0.31 12.44 12.00
N ARG A 127 0.90 12.35 12.58
CA ARG A 127 1.30 13.15 13.76
C ARG A 127 1.84 14.54 13.42
N ARG A 128 2.29 14.74 12.19
CA ARG A 128 2.91 15.98 11.72
C ARG A 128 2.27 16.38 10.40
N SER A 129 2.24 17.70 10.14
CA SER A 129 1.88 18.23 8.82
C SER A 129 2.76 17.63 7.74
N ILE A 130 2.14 17.11 6.68
CA ILE A 130 2.85 16.62 5.50
C ILE A 130 3.42 17.78 4.69
N CYS A 131 2.80 18.96 4.71
CA CYS A 131 3.28 20.13 4.00
C CYS A 131 4.62 20.61 4.57
N ALA A 132 4.76 20.64 5.89
CA ALA A 132 6.02 20.93 6.55
C ALA A 132 7.13 19.91 6.19
N ILE A 133 6.79 18.61 6.21
CA ILE A 133 7.75 17.55 5.85
C ILE A 133 8.21 17.67 4.39
N VAL A 134 7.29 17.96 3.47
CA VAL A 134 7.61 18.10 2.04
C VAL A 134 8.52 19.30 1.81
N GLU A 135 8.30 20.43 2.49
CA GLU A 135 9.18 21.59 2.38
C GLU A 135 10.58 21.29 2.94
N GLU A 136 10.68 20.65 4.11
CA GLU A 136 11.97 20.20 4.68
C GLU A 136 12.77 19.28 3.72
N LEU A 137 12.08 18.37 3.02
CA LEU A 137 12.71 17.48 2.04
C LEU A 137 13.22 18.26 0.82
N ARG A 138 12.44 19.22 0.34
CA ARG A 138 12.79 20.06 -0.79
C ARG A 138 13.99 20.96 -0.50
N GLU A 139 14.07 21.51 0.71
CA GLU A 139 15.23 22.30 1.15
C GLU A 139 16.50 21.45 1.18
N LYS A 140 16.43 20.21 1.68
CA LYS A 140 17.57 19.27 1.68
C LYS A 140 18.03 18.91 0.28
N GLU A 141 17.12 18.74 -0.67
CA GLU A 141 17.47 18.48 -2.07
C GLU A 141 18.12 19.69 -2.74
N ARG A 142 17.68 20.92 -2.44
CA ARG A 142 18.31 22.15 -2.96
C ARG A 142 19.71 22.40 -2.39
N ALA A 143 19.98 21.92 -1.18
CA ALA A 143 21.27 22.06 -0.51
C ALA A 143 22.33 21.05 -0.98
N ARG A 144 21.95 20.11 -1.85
CA ARG A 144 22.82 19.03 -2.36
C ARG A 144 23.26 19.29 -3.79
#